data_AF-A0A9D8PAI5-F1
#
_entry.id   AF-A0A9D8PAI5-F1
#
_cell.length_a   1.000
_cell.length_b   1.000
_cell.length_c   1.000
_cell.angle_alpha   90.00
_cell.angle_beta   90.00
_cell.angle_gamma   90.00
#
_symmetry.space_group_name_H-M   'P 1'
#
loop_
_entity.id
_entity.type
_entity.pdbx_description
1 polymer ?
#
loop_
_entity_poly.entity_id
_entity_poly.type
_entity_poly.pdbx_seq_one_letter_code
_entity_poly.pdbx_strand_id
1 'polypeptide(L)'
;MHFKNISRNNPIKYPAVERLFEKIIMRAIDINQHMIAELGRGDERVRGYEDTFYILSQFGAYSKEFAKQITPSAGLRNRLVHEYNNTRQDVIYKSVSEAMIHYVKYCDSILKFIDEYRITDV
;
A
#
# COMPACT_ATOMS: atom_id res chain seq x y z
N MET A 1 19.34 1.63 5.20
CA MET A 1 19.86 0.86 4.04
C MET A 1 19.37 1.53 2.77
N HIS A 2 20.23 2.12 1.94
CA HIS A 2 19.79 2.88 0.76
C HIS A 2 19.56 1.92 -0.41
N PHE A 3 18.30 1.73 -0.82
CA PHE A 3 17.87 0.76 -1.84
C PHE A 3 18.71 0.84 -3.13
N LYS A 4 19.12 2.06 -3.51
CA LYS A 4 20.07 2.39 -4.59
C LYS A 4 21.33 1.52 -4.62
N ASN A 5 21.87 1.11 -3.47
CA ASN A 5 23.11 0.32 -3.41
C ASN A 5 22.88 -1.18 -3.66
N ILE A 6 21.65 -1.68 -3.53
CA ILE A 6 21.32 -3.10 -3.71
C ILE A 6 20.99 -3.39 -5.19
N SER A 7 20.37 -2.43 -5.87
CA SER A 7 19.71 -2.61 -7.17
C SER A 7 20.46 -2.03 -8.37
N ARG A 8 21.46 -1.16 -8.18
CA ARG A 8 22.22 -0.54 -9.28
C ARG A 8 22.85 -1.62 -10.18
N ASN A 9 22.48 -1.62 -11.46
CA ASN A 9 23.01 -2.52 -12.49
C ASN A 9 22.86 -4.03 -12.24
N ASN A 10 21.90 -4.46 -11.41
CA ASN A 10 21.65 -5.90 -11.21
C ASN A 10 20.34 -6.34 -11.90
N PRO A 11 20.41 -7.19 -12.95
CA PRO A 11 19.25 -7.57 -13.77
C PRO A 11 18.22 -8.42 -13.02
N ILE A 12 18.54 -8.92 -11.82
CA ILE A 12 17.66 -9.79 -11.02
C ILE A 12 17.04 -9.01 -9.86
N LYS A 13 17.84 -8.22 -9.14
CA LYS A 13 17.41 -7.59 -7.88
C LYS A 13 16.34 -6.52 -8.07
N TYR A 14 16.42 -5.77 -9.16
CA TYR A 14 15.48 -4.69 -9.42
C TYR A 14 14.06 -5.22 -9.76
N PRO A 15 13.88 -6.13 -10.75
CA PRO A 15 12.57 -6.74 -11.01
C PRO A 15 12.01 -7.52 -9.82
N ALA A 16 12.89 -8.16 -9.03
CA ALA A 16 12.46 -8.85 -7.82
C ALA A 16 11.80 -7.90 -6.81
N VAL A 17 12.36 -6.70 -6.62
CA VAL A 17 11.79 -5.72 -5.70
C VAL A 17 10.49 -5.14 -6.24
N GLU A 18 10.42 -4.82 -7.52
CA GLU A 18 9.15 -4.38 -8.14
C GLU A 18 8.05 -5.43 -7.93
N ARG A 19 8.37 -6.71 -8.16
CA ARG A 19 7.41 -7.81 -7.97
C ARG A 19 7.02 -8.00 -6.51
N LEU A 20 7.96 -7.88 -5.57
CA LEU A 20 7.67 -7.93 -4.15
C LEU A 20 6.78 -6.77 -3.72
N PHE A 21 7.05 -5.57 -4.24
CA PHE A 21 6.29 -4.37 -3.92
C PHE A 21 4.86 -4.45 -4.46
N GLU A 22 4.69 -4.91 -5.70
CA GLU A 22 3.37 -5.22 -6.27
C GLU A 22 2.59 -6.21 -5.38
N LYS A 23 3.24 -7.28 -4.91
CA LYS A 23 2.61 -8.25 -4.01
C LYS A 23 2.17 -7.62 -2.69
N ILE A 24 3.00 -6.76 -2.08
CA ILE A 24 2.65 -6.06 -0.83
C ILE A 24 1.41 -5.19 -1.04
N ILE A 25 1.38 -4.40 -2.12
CA ILE A 25 0.23 -3.54 -2.46
C ILE A 25 -1.04 -4.38 -2.65
N MET A 26 -0.96 -5.47 -3.42
CA MET A 26 -2.11 -6.35 -3.66
C MET A 26 -2.64 -6.97 -2.38
N ARG A 27 -1.75 -7.39 -1.46
CA ARG A 27 -2.19 -7.94 -0.17
C ARG A 27 -2.86 -6.92 0.73
N ALA A 28 -2.39 -5.68 0.75
CA ALA A 28 -3.09 -4.62 1.47
C ALA A 28 -4.48 -4.35 0.87
N ILE A 29 -4.61 -4.36 -0.46
CA ILE A 29 -5.92 -4.22 -1.12
C ILE A 29 -6.85 -5.38 -0.72
N ASP A 30 -6.37 -6.63 -0.76
CA ASP A 30 -7.15 -7.81 -0.35
C ASP A 30 -7.64 -7.66 1.11
N ILE A 31 -6.76 -7.24 2.02
CA ILE A 31 -7.09 -6.98 3.43
C ILE A 31 -8.15 -5.88 3.53
N ASN A 32 -7.96 -4.76 2.84
CA ASN A 32 -8.90 -3.65 2.87
C ASN A 32 -10.28 -4.09 2.38
N GLN A 33 -10.34 -4.82 1.27
CA GLN A 33 -11.61 -5.31 0.72
C GLN A 33 -12.32 -6.25 1.68
N HIS A 34 -11.59 -7.17 2.31
CA HIS A 34 -12.16 -8.06 3.31
C HIS A 34 -12.70 -7.28 4.51
N MET A 35 -11.91 -6.37 5.08
CA MET A 35 -12.37 -5.52 6.19
C MET A 35 -13.58 -4.67 5.81
N ILE A 36 -13.64 -4.15 4.58
CA ILE A 36 -14.80 -3.39 4.10
C ILE A 36 -16.04 -4.26 4.02
N ALA A 37 -15.91 -5.51 3.56
CA ALA A 37 -17.03 -6.44 3.50
C ALA A 37 -17.55 -6.81 4.90
N GLU A 38 -16.68 -6.91 5.91
CA GLU A 38 -17.05 -7.26 7.28
C GLU A 38 -17.62 -6.08 8.08
N LEU A 39 -17.04 -4.88 7.92
CA LEU A 39 -17.38 -3.69 8.72
C LEU A 39 -18.42 -2.79 8.06
N GLY A 40 -18.53 -2.86 6.74
CA GLY A 40 -19.34 -1.97 5.94
C GLY A 40 -20.83 -2.31 5.97
N ARG A 41 -21.63 -1.40 5.42
CA ARG A 41 -23.09 -1.59 5.25
C ARG A 41 -23.47 -2.03 3.84
N GLY A 42 -22.49 -2.16 2.95
CA GLY A 42 -22.67 -2.54 1.54
C GLY A 42 -22.98 -1.36 0.62
N ASP A 43 -22.95 -0.12 1.12
CA ASP A 43 -23.12 1.11 0.35
C ASP A 43 -21.79 1.81 0.03
N GLU A 44 -20.67 1.28 0.53
CA GLU A 44 -19.32 1.76 0.26
C GLU A 44 -19.00 1.69 -1.24
N ARG A 45 -18.66 2.83 -1.83
CA ARG A 45 -18.39 2.94 -3.28
C ARG A 45 -16.94 2.60 -3.59
N VAL A 46 -16.64 1.31 -3.74
CA VAL A 46 -15.33 0.84 -4.24
C VAL A 46 -15.34 0.83 -5.77
N ARG A 47 -14.75 1.83 -6.41
CA ARG A 47 -14.63 1.94 -7.88
C ARG A 47 -13.24 1.53 -8.37
N GLY A 48 -12.25 1.61 -7.50
CA GLY A 48 -10.89 1.16 -7.75
C GLY A 48 -10.15 0.81 -6.47
N TYR A 49 -8.92 0.31 -6.62
CA TYR A 49 -8.08 -0.09 -5.48
C TYR A 49 -7.76 1.05 -4.53
N GLU A 50 -7.63 2.27 -5.06
CA GLU A 50 -7.39 3.48 -4.27
C GLU A 50 -8.50 3.76 -3.26
N ASP A 51 -9.76 3.50 -3.63
CA ASP A 51 -10.92 3.75 -2.77
C ASP A 51 -10.86 2.92 -1.49
N THR A 52 -10.31 1.71 -1.56
CA THR A 52 -10.22 0.79 -0.42
C THR A 52 -9.42 1.40 0.74
N PHE A 53 -8.38 2.17 0.43
CA PHE A 53 -7.57 2.83 1.46
C PHE A 53 -8.29 4.01 2.11
N TYR A 54 -9.09 4.75 1.34
CA TYR A 54 -9.88 5.86 1.87
C TYR A 54 -11.04 5.37 2.74
N ILE A 55 -11.72 4.29 2.32
CA ILE A 55 -12.83 3.71 3.08
C ILE A 55 -12.36 3.20 4.44
N LEU A 56 -11.23 2.48 4.50
CA LEU A 56 -10.66 2.06 5.78
C LEU A 56 -10.35 3.23 6.73
N SER A 57 -9.94 4.38 6.20
CA SER A 57 -9.76 5.58 7.01
C SER A 57 -11.09 6.12 7.55
N GLN A 58 -12.19 5.97 6.81
CA GLN A 58 -13.53 6.33 7.28
C GLN A 58 -14.00 5.41 8.42
N PHE A 59 -13.58 4.15 8.42
CA PHE A 59 -13.81 3.23 9.53
C PHE A 59 -12.88 3.46 10.73
N GLY A 60 -11.92 4.38 10.62
CA GLY A 60 -11.03 4.74 11.71
C GLY A 60 -9.76 3.87 11.81
N ALA A 61 -9.48 3.02 10.82
CA ALA A 61 -8.27 2.20 10.82
C ALA A 61 -6.98 3.04 10.83
N TYR A 62 -7.02 4.23 10.23
CA TYR A 62 -5.95 5.23 10.27
C TYR A 62 -6.46 6.60 9.80
N SER A 63 -5.64 7.65 9.99
CA SER A 63 -6.03 9.02 9.65
C SER A 63 -6.18 9.26 8.14
N LYS A 64 -7.01 10.26 7.79
CA LYS A 64 -7.24 10.66 6.39
C LYS A 64 -5.98 11.17 5.71
N GLU A 65 -5.10 11.81 6.48
CA GLU A 65 -3.79 12.30 6.02
C GLU A 65 -2.91 11.13 5.62
N PHE A 66 -2.90 10.06 6.41
CA PHE A 66 -2.17 8.85 6.07
C PHE A 66 -2.78 8.12 4.87
N ALA A 67 -4.11 8.07 4.76
CA ALA A 67 -4.78 7.51 3.59
C ALA A 67 -4.28 8.18 2.30
N LYS A 68 -4.22 9.52 2.27
CA LYS A 68 -3.67 10.28 1.12
C LYS A 68 -2.20 9.95 0.81
N GLN A 69 -1.41 9.55 1.79
CA GLN A 69 0.01 9.19 1.61
C GLN A 69 0.18 7.77 1.05
N ILE A 70 -0.63 6.81 1.50
CA ILE A 70 -0.51 5.40 1.07
C ILE A 70 -1.24 5.12 -0.25
N THR A 71 -2.36 5.80 -0.52
CA THR A 71 -3.18 5.56 -1.72
C THR A 71 -2.39 5.61 -3.04
N PRO A 72 -1.45 6.56 -3.28
CA PRO A 72 -0.65 6.58 -4.50
C PRO A 72 0.12 5.29 -4.79
N SER A 73 0.38 4.46 -3.76
CA SER A 73 1.04 3.16 -3.94
C SER A 73 0.18 2.16 -4.74
N ALA A 74 -1.14 2.27 -4.70
CA ALA A 74 -2.05 1.42 -5.48
C ALA A 74 -1.91 1.65 -7.00
N GLY A 75 -1.69 2.90 -7.41
CA GLY A 75 -1.38 3.28 -8.79
C GLY A 75 0.06 2.97 -9.22
N LEU A 76 0.97 2.72 -8.27
CA LEU A 76 2.39 2.49 -8.53
C LEU A 76 2.60 1.20 -9.35
N ARG A 77 1.73 0.19 -9.20
CA ARG A 77 1.75 -1.04 -10.00
C ARG A 77 1.79 -0.76 -11.51
N ASN A 78 0.98 0.20 -11.97
CA ASN A 78 0.92 0.58 -13.39
C ASN A 78 2.04 1.57 -13.76
N ARG A 79 2.45 2.40 -12.81
CA ARG A 79 3.46 3.44 -13.02
C ARG A 79 4.88 2.88 -13.13
N LEU A 80 5.20 1.80 -12.40
CA LEU A 80 6.49 1.09 -12.50
C LEU A 80 6.75 0.53 -13.91
N VAL A 81 5.72 -0.01 -14.56
CA VAL A 81 5.82 -0.56 -15.93
C VAL A 81 6.05 0.55 -16.96
N HIS A 82 5.40 1.71 -16.80
CA HIS A 82 5.52 2.82 -17.73
C HIS A 82 6.78 3.69 -17.53
N GLU A 83 7.22 3.90 -16.29
CA GLU A 83 8.43 4.68 -15.98
C GLU A 83 9.73 3.96 -16.35
N TYR A 84 9.69 2.63 -16.52
CA TYR A 84 10.82 1.83 -17.01
C TYR A 84 11.27 2.28 -18.42
N ASN A 85 10.34 2.69 -19.27
CA ASN A 85 10.65 3.15 -20.63
C ASN A 85 11.41 4.49 -20.69
N ASN A 86 11.38 5.29 -19.60
CA ASN A 86 11.90 6.66 -19.58
C ASN A 86 13.14 6.87 -18.68
N THR A 87 13.79 5.80 -18.23
CA THR A 87 15.15 5.87 -17.62
C THR A 87 15.27 6.72 -16.34
N ARG A 88 14.30 6.66 -15.41
CA ARG A 88 14.36 7.36 -14.10
C ARG A 88 14.39 6.42 -12.89
N GLN A 89 15.39 5.55 -12.83
CA GLN A 89 15.56 4.57 -11.73
C GLN A 89 15.63 5.22 -10.34
N ASP A 90 16.16 6.44 -10.23
CA ASP A 90 16.27 7.21 -9.00
C ASP A 90 14.90 7.57 -8.40
N VAL A 91 13.93 7.93 -9.25
CA VAL A 91 12.54 8.19 -8.85
C VAL A 91 11.90 6.92 -8.32
N ILE A 92 12.11 5.80 -9.00
CA ILE A 92 11.54 4.51 -8.59
C ILE A 92 12.11 4.07 -7.24
N TYR A 93 13.41 4.23 -7.02
CA TYR A 93 14.04 3.92 -5.74
C TYR A 93 13.51 4.74 -4.58
N LYS A 94 13.27 6.03 -4.82
CA LYS A 94 12.67 6.91 -3.83
C LYS A 94 11.23 6.49 -3.53
N SER A 95 10.42 6.26 -4.56
CA SER A 95 9.03 5.83 -4.42
C SER A 95 8.88 4.52 -3.67
N VAL A 96 9.70 3.51 -3.97
CA VAL A 96 9.72 2.23 -3.23
C VAL A 96 10.11 2.45 -1.78
N SER A 97 11.14 3.27 -1.51
CA SER A 97 11.59 3.53 -0.14
C SER A 97 10.53 4.25 0.70
N GLU A 98 9.86 5.25 0.13
CA GLU A 98 8.76 5.98 0.78
C GLU A 98 7.57 5.05 1.03
N ALA A 99 7.22 4.24 0.04
CA ALA A 99 6.06 3.38 0.15
C ALA A 99 6.30 2.20 1.12
N MET A 100 7.54 1.71 1.29
CA MET A 100 7.89 0.79 2.38
C MET A 100 7.62 1.39 3.77
N ILE A 101 7.93 2.67 3.99
CA ILE A 101 7.62 3.35 5.26
C ILE A 101 6.10 3.40 5.48
N HIS A 102 5.33 3.68 4.43
CA HIS A 102 3.87 3.67 4.51
C HIS A 102 3.34 2.26 4.84
N TYR A 103 3.86 1.20 4.23
CA TYR A 103 3.36 -0.15 4.49
C TYR A 103 3.66 -0.66 5.90
N VAL A 104 4.78 -0.25 6.51
CA VAL A 104 5.03 -0.52 7.94
C VAL A 104 3.95 0.14 8.80
N LYS A 105 3.72 1.45 8.59
CA LYS A 105 2.71 2.20 9.33
C LYS A 105 1.29 1.67 9.11
N TYR A 106 0.99 1.19 7.90
CA TYR A 106 -0.27 0.53 7.59
C TYR A 106 -0.46 -0.74 8.41
N CYS A 107 0.53 -1.64 8.43
CA CYS A 107 0.45 -2.88 9.22
C CYS A 107 0.20 -2.58 10.70
N ASP A 108 0.95 -1.65 11.29
CA ASP A 108 0.77 -1.25 12.69
C ASP A 108 -0.64 -0.70 12.96
N SER A 109 -1.16 0.09 12.01
CA SER A 109 -2.49 0.69 12.11
C SER A 109 -3.61 -0.35 12.01
N ILE A 110 -3.50 -1.30 11.07
CA ILE A 110 -4.47 -2.40 10.92
C ILE A 110 -4.45 -3.31 12.13
N LEU A 111 -3.27 -3.70 12.63
CA LEU A 111 -3.16 -4.55 13.82
C LEU A 111 -3.80 -3.87 15.03
N LYS A 112 -3.47 -2.59 15.27
CA LYS A 112 -4.07 -1.81 16.36
C LYS A 112 -5.59 -1.73 16.21
N PHE A 113 -6.08 -1.47 15.00
CA PHE A 113 -7.52 -1.37 14.74
C PHE A 113 -8.24 -2.70 15.00
N ILE A 114 -7.69 -3.83 14.57
CA ILE A 114 -8.27 -5.17 14.81
C ILE A 114 -8.28 -5.50 16.31
N ASP A 115 -7.20 -5.18 17.03
CA ASP A 115 -7.12 -5.42 18.47
C ASP A 115 -8.14 -4.57 19.25
N GLU A 116 -8.30 -3.30 18.89
CA GLU A 116 -9.33 -2.42 19.47
C GLU A 116 -10.75 -2.95 19.18
N TYR A 117 -11.00 -3.41 17.95
CA TYR A 117 -12.30 -3.97 17.55
C TYR A 117 -12.65 -5.26 18.31
N ARG A 118 -11.66 -6.15 18.53
CA ARG A 118 -11.84 -7.38 19.32
C ARG A 118 -12.16 -7.11 20.78
N ILE A 119 -11.68 -6.00 21.35
CA ILE A 119 -11.99 -5.64 22.75
C ILE A 119 -13.43 -5.14 22.88
N THR A 120 -13.99 -4.51 21.83
CA THR A 120 -15.37 -3.99 21.85
C THR A 120 -16.45 -5.04 21.58
N ASP A 121 -16.10 -6.19 20.99
CA ASP A 121 -17.03 -7.30 20.71
C ASP A 121 -17.15 -8.34 21.85
N VAL A 122 -16.46 -8.15 22.98
CA VAL A 122 -16.53 -8.99 24.20
C VAL A 122 -17.24 -8.24 25.32
#